data_AF-A0ABD1FWM3-F1
#
_entry.id   AF-A0ABD1FWM3-F1
#
_cell.length_a   1.000
_cell.length_b   1.000
_cell.length_c   1.000
_cell.angle_alpha   90.00
_cell.angle_beta   90.00
_cell.angle_gamma   90.00
#
_symmetry.space_group_name_H-M   'P 1'
#
loop_
_entity.id
_entity.type
_entity.pdbx_description
1 polymer ?
#
loop_
_entity_poly.entity_id
_entity_poly.type
_entity_poly.pdbx_seq_one_letter_code
_entity_poly.pdbx_strand_id
1 'polypeptide(L)'
;MGYYLADGIYPQWPVFLKMIRCPTDPKRAYFVQRQKAARKDMERAFGVLQARWAVVKGPTRLFYPECIADLMYACIIMHNMIVENEGAWVANWADEDAAGSTHGVARDPVQHGVPHGEAQRLRAFVSTR
;
A
#
# COMPACT_ATOMS: atom_id res chain seq x y z
N MET A 1 -18.57 18.43 0.96
CA MET A 1 -18.27 17.84 2.28
C MET A 1 -17.66 16.46 2.05
N GLY A 2 -16.47 16.21 2.60
CA GLY A 2 -15.79 14.93 2.49
C GLY A 2 -16.15 13.99 3.64
N TYR A 3 -16.04 12.69 3.40
CA TYR A 3 -16.20 11.66 4.43
C TYR A 3 -14.89 10.90 4.61
N TYR A 4 -14.56 10.53 5.84
CA TYR A 4 -13.35 9.77 6.17
C TYR A 4 -13.70 8.33 6.53
N LEU A 5 -12.95 7.36 6.01
CA LEU A 5 -13.03 5.99 6.50
C LEU A 5 -12.55 5.95 7.95
N ALA A 6 -13.34 5.34 8.83
CA ALA A 6 -12.95 5.14 10.22
C ALA A 6 -13.22 3.71 10.66
N ASP A 7 -12.34 3.22 11.53
CA ASP A 7 -12.53 1.92 12.18
C ASP A 7 -13.50 2.01 13.37
N GLY A 8 -13.92 0.85 13.88
CA GLY A 8 -14.85 0.73 14.99
C GLY A 8 -14.38 1.34 16.31
N ILE A 9 -13.07 1.61 16.46
CA ILE A 9 -12.46 2.23 17.64
C ILE A 9 -12.68 3.75 17.73
N TYR A 10 -13.07 4.41 16.63
CA TYR A 10 -13.29 5.85 16.62
C TYR A 10 -14.70 6.23 17.12
N PRO A 11 -14.86 7.41 17.74
CA PRO A 11 -16.17 7.95 18.12
C PRO A 11 -17.14 8.03 16.93
N GLN A 12 -18.45 8.06 17.21
CA GLN A 12 -19.46 8.17 16.17
C GLN A 12 -19.64 9.64 15.76
N TRP A 13 -18.81 10.11 14.83
CA TRP A 13 -18.91 11.45 14.27
C TRP A 13 -19.53 11.44 12.86
N PRO A 14 -20.28 12.48 12.46
CA PRO A 14 -20.96 12.54 11.16
C PRO A 14 -20.02 12.44 9.96
N VAL A 15 -18.74 12.82 10.13
CA VAL A 15 -17.72 12.77 9.09
C VAL A 15 -17.09 11.37 8.92
N PHE A 16 -17.30 10.45 9.86
CA PHE A 16 -16.69 9.13 9.88
C PHE A 16 -17.61 8.06 9.29
N LEU A 17 -17.21 7.50 8.15
CA LEU A 17 -17.80 6.32 7.54
C LEU A 17 -17.31 5.06 8.25
N LYS A 18 -18.11 4.59 9.21
CA LYS A 18 -17.90 3.30 9.89
C LYS A 18 -18.28 2.13 9.00
N MET A 19 -17.60 1.00 9.21
CA MET A 19 -17.94 -0.23 8.52
C MET A 19 -19.31 -0.76 8.95
N ILE A 20 -20.12 -1.16 7.97
CA ILE A 20 -21.40 -1.85 8.20
C ILE A 20 -21.08 -3.29 8.63
N ARG A 21 -21.40 -3.65 9.88
CA ARG A 21 -21.06 -4.96 10.47
C ARG A 21 -21.84 -6.12 9.84
N CYS A 22 -23.10 -5.89 9.49
CA CYS A 22 -23.98 -6.89 8.89
C CYS A 22 -24.67 -6.28 7.66
N PRO A 23 -24.08 -6.38 6.46
CA PRO A 23 -24.71 -5.89 5.25
C PRO A 23 -25.87 -6.82 4.85
N THR A 24 -27.10 -6.34 5.01
CA THR A 24 -28.31 -7.08 4.64
C THR A 24 -28.62 -7.01 3.14
N ASP A 25 -28.03 -6.04 2.44
CA ASP A 25 -28.31 -5.73 1.03
C ASP A 25 -27.04 -5.89 0.17
N PRO A 26 -27.13 -6.46 -1.05
CA PRO A 26 -25.98 -6.62 -1.95
C PRO A 26 -25.16 -5.35 -2.19
N LYS A 27 -25.80 -4.16 -2.29
CA LYS A 27 -25.07 -2.89 -2.46
C LYS A 27 -24.21 -2.57 -1.24
N ARG A 28 -24.73 -2.81 -0.03
CA ARG A 28 -23.99 -2.65 1.23
C ARG A 28 -22.86 -3.66 1.34
N ALA A 29 -23.06 -4.89 0.89
CA ALA A 29 -22.02 -5.93 0.89
C ALA A 29 -20.84 -5.53 -0.01
N TYR A 30 -21.11 -5.05 -1.23
CA TYR A 30 -20.09 -4.53 -2.14
C TYR A 30 -19.34 -3.33 -1.55
N PHE A 31 -20.06 -2.40 -0.92
CA PHE A 31 -19.44 -1.24 -0.25
C PHE A 31 -18.49 -1.68 0.87
N VAL A 32 -18.90 -2.60 1.73
CA VAL A 32 -18.06 -3.15 2.81
C VAL A 32 -16.83 -3.87 2.24
N GLN A 33 -16.97 -4.61 1.14
CA GLN A 33 -15.84 -5.27 0.49
C GLN A 33 -14.79 -4.26 0.03
N ARG A 34 -15.21 -3.18 -0.65
CA ARG A 34 -14.29 -2.12 -1.08
C ARG A 34 -13.65 -1.38 0.09
N GLN A 35 -14.43 -1.12 1.14
CA GLN A 35 -13.94 -0.48 2.36
C GLN A 35 -12.87 -1.33 3.04
N LYS A 36 -13.08 -2.65 3.14
CA LYS A 36 -12.11 -3.61 3.69
C LYS A 36 -10.83 -3.67 2.85
N ALA A 37 -10.95 -3.70 1.53
CA ALA A 37 -9.79 -3.71 0.63
C ALA A 37 -8.94 -2.43 0.82
N ALA A 38 -9.57 -1.26 0.74
CA ALA A 38 -8.87 0.02 0.94
C ALA A 38 -8.21 0.11 2.32
N ARG A 39 -8.88 -0.37 3.38
CA ARG A 39 -8.30 -0.41 4.72
C ARG A 39 -7.10 -1.34 4.80
N LYS A 40 -7.17 -2.54 4.20
CA LYS A 40 -6.06 -3.50 4.16
C LYS A 40 -4.83 -2.90 3.46
N ASP A 41 -5.03 -2.18 2.37
CA ASP A 41 -3.94 -1.52 1.64
C ASP A 41 -3.30 -0.41 2.50
N MET A 42 -4.11 0.39 3.19
CA MET A 42 -3.63 1.40 4.13
C MET A 42 -2.87 0.78 5.30
N GLU A 43 -3.43 -0.24 5.96
CA GLU A 43 -2.79 -0.97 7.06
C GLU A 43 -1.44 -1.57 6.63
N ARG A 44 -1.37 -2.15 5.43
CA ARG A 44 -0.13 -2.69 4.87
C ARG A 44 0.91 -1.59 4.62
N ALA A 45 0.49 -0.47 4.02
CA ALA A 45 1.39 0.66 3.77
C ALA A 45 1.94 1.23 5.09
N PHE A 46 1.08 1.45 6.08
CA PHE A 46 1.49 1.89 7.41
C PHE A 46 2.42 0.88 8.09
N GLY A 47 2.18 -0.42 7.96
CA GLY A 47 3.07 -1.46 8.48
C GLY A 47 4.48 -1.38 7.89
N VAL A 48 4.59 -1.16 6.57
CA VAL A 48 5.89 -0.96 5.89
C VAL A 48 6.57 0.33 6.37
N LEU A 49 5.81 1.44 6.42
CA LEU A 49 6.35 2.72 6.88
C LEU A 49 6.82 2.63 8.33
N GLN A 50 6.04 2.03 9.23
CA GLN A 50 6.43 1.82 10.61
C GLN A 50 7.67 0.95 10.72
N ALA A 51 7.76 -0.17 9.98
CA ALA A 51 8.94 -1.04 10.02
C ALA A 51 10.22 -0.30 9.64
N ARG A 52 10.15 0.61 8.66
CA ARG A 52 11.31 1.31 8.10
C ARG A 52 11.68 2.61 8.83
N TRP A 53 10.69 3.36 9.32
CA TRP A 53 10.92 4.63 10.02
C TRP A 53 10.41 4.61 11.46
N ALA A 54 11.33 4.65 12.42
CA ALA A 54 11.01 4.66 13.85
C ALA A 54 10.12 5.86 14.26
N VAL A 55 10.23 6.99 13.54
CA VAL A 55 9.44 8.20 13.79
C VAL A 55 7.92 7.97 13.60
N VAL A 56 7.52 6.97 12.80
CA VAL A 56 6.10 6.64 12.54
C VAL A 56 5.54 5.60 13.53
N LYS A 57 6.41 4.89 14.27
CA LYS A 57 5.98 3.83 15.20
C LYS A 57 5.32 4.36 16.48
N GLY A 58 5.74 5.52 16.95
CA GLY A 58 5.34 6.08 18.24
C GLY A 58 4.36 7.25 18.12
N PRO A 59 3.71 7.64 19.22
CA PRO A 59 3.00 8.90 19.26
C PRO A 59 3.98 10.04 18.94
N THR A 60 3.65 10.79 17.90
CA THR A 60 4.47 11.93 17.48
C THR A 60 4.45 13.02 18.55
N ARG A 61 5.61 13.61 18.84
CA ARG A 61 5.72 14.79 19.72
C ARG A 61 5.42 16.09 18.96
N LEU A 62 5.06 15.99 17.67
CA LEU A 62 4.61 17.12 16.87
C LEU A 62 3.20 17.50 17.31
N PHE A 63 3.01 18.76 17.69
CA PHE A 63 1.73 19.28 18.16
C PHE A 63 0.84 19.81 17.04
N TYR A 64 1.40 19.98 15.83
CA TYR A 64 0.73 20.60 14.70
C TYR A 64 0.44 19.57 13.60
N PRO A 65 -0.82 19.46 13.14
CA PRO A 65 -1.19 18.49 12.11
C PRO A 65 -0.45 18.70 10.79
N GLU A 66 -0.04 19.94 10.47
CA GLU A 66 0.74 20.29 9.29
C GLU A 66 2.12 19.64 9.35
N CYS A 67 2.81 19.72 10.50
CA CYS A 67 4.11 19.08 10.68
C CYS A 67 4.00 17.55 10.59
N ILE A 68 2.90 16.97 11.09
CA ILE A 68 2.66 15.52 10.99
C ILE A 68 2.44 15.14 9.52
N ALA A 69 1.68 15.94 8.76
CA ALA A 69 1.46 15.71 7.34
C ALA A 69 2.78 15.78 6.56
N ASP A 70 3.60 16.82 6.78
CA ASP A 70 4.90 16.97 6.14
C ASP A 70 5.84 15.79 6.43
N LEU A 71 5.87 15.32 7.68
CA LEU A 71 6.64 14.14 8.08
C LEU A 71 6.17 12.89 7.32
N MET A 72 4.85 12.68 7.22
CA MET A 72 4.28 11.55 6.50
C MET A 72 4.62 11.62 5.01
N TYR A 73 4.49 12.79 4.38
CA TYR A 73 4.87 12.99 2.99
C TYR A 73 6.35 12.72 2.76
N ALA A 74 7.23 13.22 3.65
CA ALA A 74 8.66 12.94 3.57
C ALA A 74 8.95 11.43 3.65
N CYS A 75 8.31 10.70 4.57
CA CYS A 75 8.47 9.24 4.68
C CYS A 75 8.02 8.51 3.41
N ILE A 76 6.89 8.92 2.80
CA ILE A 76 6.38 8.32 1.57
C ILE A 76 7.30 8.61 0.38
N ILE A 77 7.75 9.86 0.22
CA ILE A 77 8.66 10.24 -0.86
C ILE A 77 9.99 9.47 -0.74
N MET A 78 10.58 9.47 0.46
CA MET A 78 11.81 8.72 0.72
C MET A 78 11.61 7.21 0.49
N HIS A 79 10.45 6.65 0.86
CA HIS A 79 10.15 5.24 0.58
C HIS A 79 10.22 4.96 -0.92
N ASN A 80 9.51 5.77 -1.71
CA ASN A 80 9.41 5.57 -3.15
C ASN A 80 10.78 5.74 -3.80
N MET A 81 11.55 6.77 -3.40
CA MET A 81 12.91 6.99 -3.90
C MET A 81 13.82 5.79 -3.63
N ILE A 82 13.75 5.19 -2.44
CA ILE A 82 14.59 4.03 -2.13
C ILE A 82 14.13 2.79 -2.89
N VAL A 83 12.82 2.55 -3.00
CA VAL A 83 12.26 1.43 -3.77
C VAL A 83 12.63 1.54 -5.25
N GLU A 84 12.58 2.75 -5.82
CA GLU A 84 13.01 3.01 -7.20
C GLU A 84 14.50 2.75 -7.38
N ASN A 85 15.33 3.24 -6.45
CA ASN A 85 16.76 2.98 -6.49
C ASN A 85 17.06 1.48 -6.39
N GLU A 86 16.61 0.78 -5.34
CA GLU A 86 16.80 -0.67 -5.14
C GLU A 86 16.20 -1.49 -6.31
N GLY A 87 15.06 -1.07 -6.85
CA GLY A 87 14.43 -1.71 -8.01
C GLY A 87 15.22 -1.55 -9.31
N ALA A 88 15.89 -0.42 -9.51
CA ALA A 88 16.83 -0.22 -10.63
C ALA A 88 18.06 -1.11 -10.50
N TRP A 89 18.56 -1.35 -9.27
CA TRP A 89 19.57 -2.37 -9.04
C TRP A 89 19.04 -3.75 -9.42
N VAL A 90 17.86 -4.17 -8.94
CA VAL A 90 17.32 -5.51 -9.26
C VAL A 90 17.06 -5.70 -10.76
N ALA A 91 16.60 -4.67 -11.48
CA ALA A 91 16.42 -4.73 -12.94
C ALA A 91 17.74 -4.96 -13.67
N ASN A 92 18.81 -4.25 -13.27
CA ASN A 92 20.14 -4.40 -13.87
C ASN A 92 20.72 -5.80 -13.67
N TRP A 93 20.36 -6.50 -12.59
CA TRP A 93 20.85 -7.87 -12.31
C TRP A 93 20.12 -8.91 -13.18
N ALA A 94 18.84 -8.69 -13.48
CA ALA A 94 18.08 -9.58 -14.37
C ALA A 94 18.53 -9.51 -15.83
N ASP A 95 19.16 -8.41 -16.25
CA ASP A 95 19.71 -8.23 -17.59
C ASP A 95 21.11 -8.87 -17.74
N GLU A 96 21.91 -8.96 -16.68
CA GLU A 96 23.24 -9.59 -16.70
C GLU A 96 23.19 -11.13 -16.77
N ASP A 97 22.15 -11.75 -16.20
CA ASP A 97 21.95 -13.20 -16.24
C ASP A 97 21.45 -13.72 -17.61
N ALA A 98 21.04 -12.83 -18.52
CA ALA A 98 20.60 -13.22 -19.87
C ALA A 98 21.77 -13.41 -20.87
N ALA A 99 23.00 -13.02 -20.51
CA ALA A 99 24.17 -13.06 -21.39
C ALA A 99 25.19 -14.17 -21.04
N GLY A 100 24.90 -15.04 -20.06
CA GLY A 100 25.87 -16.00 -19.51
C GLY A 100 25.45 -17.47 -19.57
N SER A 101 25.78 -18.12 -20.69
CA SER A 101 26.14 -19.55 -20.81
C SER A 101 25.09 -20.66 -20.61
N THR A 102 24.75 -21.26 -21.74
CA THR A 102 24.37 -22.66 -22.03
C THR A 102 24.69 -23.74 -20.98
N HIS A 103 23.66 -24.39 -20.42
CA HIS A 103 23.56 -25.87 -20.31
C HIS A 103 22.15 -26.25 -19.81
N GLY A 104 21.47 -27.14 -20.56
CA GLY A 104 20.04 -27.40 -20.41
C GLY A 104 19.65 -28.36 -19.29
N VAL A 105 18.48 -28.11 -18.69
CA VAL A 105 17.50 -29.11 -18.24
C VAL A 105 16.12 -28.45 -18.35
N ALA A 106 15.22 -28.98 -19.19
CA ALA A 106 13.83 -28.56 -19.23
C ALA A 106 13.16 -28.89 -17.88
N ARG A 107 12.58 -27.88 -17.22
CA ARG A 107 11.65 -28.07 -16.10
C ARG A 107 10.32 -27.40 -16.47
N ASP A 108 9.25 -28.16 -16.36
CA ASP A 108 7.89 -27.77 -16.73
C ASP A 108 7.42 -26.49 -16.01
N PRO A 109 6.58 -25.65 -16.66
CA PRO A 109 6.08 -24.44 -16.04
C PRO A 109 5.03 -24.76 -14.96
N VAL A 110 5.40 -24.58 -13.69
CA VAL A 110 4.43 -24.51 -12.58
C VAL A 110 3.64 -23.21 -12.73
N GLN A 111 2.35 -23.34 -13.05
CA GLN A 111 1.41 -22.23 -13.03
C GLN A 111 1.22 -21.73 -11.59
N HIS A 112 1.98 -20.72 -11.21
CA HIS A 112 1.61 -19.83 -10.11
C HIS A 112 1.37 -18.43 -10.66
N GLY A 113 0.30 -18.32 -11.44
CA GLY A 113 -0.27 -17.03 -11.82
C GLY A 113 -0.96 -16.42 -10.61
N VAL A 114 -0.29 -15.48 -9.95
CA VAL A 114 -1.02 -14.42 -9.23
C VAL A 114 -1.54 -13.48 -10.32
N PRO A 115 -2.87 -13.30 -10.46
CA PRO A 115 -3.42 -12.50 -11.54
C PRO A 115 -2.88 -11.06 -11.47
N HIS A 116 -2.37 -10.62 -12.62
CA HIS A 116 -1.67 -9.37 -12.92
C HIS A 116 -2.56 -8.10 -12.77
N GLY A 117 -3.46 -8.06 -11.78
CA GLY A 117 -4.44 -6.98 -11.60
C GLY A 117 -4.29 -6.13 -10.34
N GLU A 118 -3.52 -6.59 -9.34
CA GLU A 118 -3.46 -5.90 -8.03
C GLU A 118 -2.19 -5.03 -7.86
N ALA A 119 -1.09 -5.38 -8.52
CA ALA A 119 0.18 -4.63 -8.43
C ALA A 119 0.13 -3.24 -9.11
N GLN A 120 -0.88 -2.97 -9.96
CA GLN A 120 -1.02 -1.69 -10.65
C GLN A 120 -1.79 -0.62 -9.85
N ARG A 121 -2.47 -0.96 -8.75
CA ARG A 121 -3.29 0.02 -8.03
C ARG A 121 -2.50 0.99 -7.13
N LEU A 122 -1.27 0.63 -6.75
CA LEU A 122 -0.39 1.53 -6.01
C LEU A 122 0.41 2.47 -6.93
N ARG A 123 0.67 2.07 -8.19
CA ARG A 123 1.31 2.95 -9.19
C ARG A 123 0.39 4.10 -9.64
N ALA A 124 -0.92 3.98 -9.44
CA ALA A 124 -1.87 5.03 -9.79
C ALA A 124 -2.03 6.14 -8.73
N PHE A 125 -1.60 5.91 -7.48
CA PHE A 125 -1.80 6.89 -6.39
C PHE A 125 -0.83 8.07 -6.45
N VAL A 126 0.28 7.92 -7.19
CA VAL A 126 1.37 8.92 -7.32
C VAL A 126 1.44 9.52 -8.74
N SER A 127 0.64 9.01 -9.69
CA SER A 127 0.74 9.42 -11.11
C SER A 127 -0.32 10.41 -11.59
N THR A 128 -1.06 11.09 -10.71
CA THR A 128 -1.91 12.24 -11.12
C THR A 128 -1.38 13.51 -10.48
N ARG A 129 -0.47 14.17 -11.21
CA ARG A 129 -0.59 15.61 -11.42
C ARG A 129 -1.60 15.84 -12.54
#